data_AF-A0A2E1SQ52-F1
#
_entry.id   AF-A0A2E1SQ52-F1
#
_cell.length_a   1.000
_cell.length_b   1.000
_cell.length_c   1.000
_cell.angle_alpha   90.00
_cell.angle_beta   90.00
_cell.angle_gamma   90.00
#
_symmetry.space_group_name_H-M   'P 1'
#
loop_
_entity.id
_entity.type
_entity.pdbx_description
1 polymer ?
#
loop_
_entity_poly.entity_id
_entity_poly.type
_entity_poly.pdbx_seq_one_letter_code
_entity_poly.pdbx_strand_id
1 'polypeptide(L)' 'MSNVSLKIYILDKEYQVNCPLEEREALERSAQLLNEKMEEIRGGSQIIGLERIAVMAALNLAHDLIQTEQSA' A
#
# COMPACT_ATOMS: atom_id res chain seq x y z
N MET A 1 -22.37 -8.43 -8.58
CA MET A 1 -21.00 -7.89 -8.66
C MET A 1 -20.05 -9.08 -8.66
N SER A 2 -19.26 -9.24 -9.72
CA SER A 2 -18.36 -10.37 -9.87
C SER A 2 -17.03 -10.04 -9.18
N ASN A 3 -16.68 -10.76 -8.12
CA ASN A 3 -15.40 -10.63 -7.44
C ASN A 3 -14.37 -11.57 -8.06
N VAL A 4 -13.14 -11.10 -8.19
CA VAL A 4 -11.98 -11.91 -8.58
C VAL A 4 -10.99 -11.99 -7.42
N SER A 5 -10.29 -13.12 -7.33
CA SER A 5 -9.17 -13.23 -6.41
C SER A 5 -7.92 -12.69 -7.10
N LEU A 6 -7.40 -11.58 -6.58
CA LEU A 6 -6.23 -10.90 -7.11
C LEU A 6 -5.02 -11.20 -6.23
N LYS A 7 -3.89 -11.50 -6.87
CA LYS A 7 -2.59 -11.58 -6.21
C LYS A 7 -1.84 -10.27 -6.40
N ILE A 8 -1.37 -9.69 -5.30
CA ILE A 8 -0.54 -8.49 -5.29
C ILE A 8 0.77 -8.77 -4.55
N TYR A 9 1.81 -8.02 -4.87
CA TYR A 9 3.13 -8.12 -4.23
C TYR A 9 3.46 -6.82 -3.53
N ILE A 10 3.78 -6.90 -2.24
CA ILE A 10 4.20 -5.75 -1.42
C ILE A 10 5.43 -6.18 -0.63
N LEU A 11 6.54 -5.48 -0.82
CA LEU A 11 7.84 -5.71 -0.20
C LEU A 11 8.27 -7.19 -0.29
N ASP A 12 8.23 -7.72 -1.51
CA ASP A 12 8.55 -9.11 -1.87
C ASP A 12 7.61 -10.17 -1.25
N LYS A 13 6.48 -9.76 -0.65
CA LYS A 13 5.46 -10.67 -0.12
C LYS A 13 4.22 -10.70 -1.01
N GLU A 14 3.76 -11.91 -1.29
CA GLU A 14 2.49 -12.15 -1.98
C GLU A 14 1.31 -12.00 -1.01
N TYR A 15 0.29 -11.27 -1.43
CA TYR A 15 -1.00 -11.17 -0.74
C TYR A 15 -2.11 -11.54 -1.72
N GLN A 16 -3.09 -12.29 -1.22
CA GLN A 16 -4.29 -12.64 -1.97
C GLN A 16 -5.48 -11.84 -1.42
N VAL A 17 -6.12 -11.07 -2.28
CA VAL A 17 -7.20 -10.15 -1.93
C VAL A 17 -8.41 -10.39 -2.83
N ASN A 18 -9.60 -10.29 -2.25
CA ASN A 18 -10.84 -10.32 -3.02
C ASN A 18 -11.10 -8.91 -3.53
N CYS A 19 -11.29 -8.77 -4.84
CA CYS A 19 -11.43 -7.48 -5.50
C CYS A 19 -12.58 -7.50 -6.51
N PRO A 20 -13.49 -6.51 -6.50
CA PRO A 20 -14.41 -6.29 -7.60
C PRO A 20 -13.66 -6.04 -8.90
N LEU A 21 -14.15 -6.57 -10.02
CA LEU A 21 -13.51 -6.40 -11.34
C LEU A 21 -13.26 -4.92 -11.71
N GLU A 22 -14.19 -4.03 -11.37
CA GLU A 22 -14.09 -2.58 -11.58
C GLU A 22 -13.04 -1.88 -10.71
N GLU A 23 -12.68 -2.44 -9.56
CA GLU A 23 -11.71 -1.86 -8.63
C GLU A 23 -10.30 -2.41 -8.80
N ARG A 24 -10.11 -3.42 -9.66
CA ARG A 24 -8.82 -4.10 -9.84
C ARG A 24 -7.66 -3.14 -10.08
N GLU A 25 -7.80 -2.24 -11.04
CA GLU A 25 -6.74 -1.28 -11.39
C GLU A 25 -6.46 -0.29 -10.25
N ALA A 26 -7.50 0.10 -9.50
CA ALA A 26 -7.32 0.95 -8.33
C ALA A 26 -6.53 0.19 -7.24
N LEU A 27 -6.89 -1.06 -6.97
CA LEU A 27 -6.21 -1.90 -5.98
C LEU A 27 -4.75 -2.22 -6.35
N GLU A 28 -4.48 -2.52 -7.62
CA GLU A 28 -3.11 -2.73 -8.13
C GLU A 28 -2.26 -1.46 -7.92
N ARG A 29 -2.81 -0.28 -8.24
CA ARG A 29 -2.14 1.00 -7.99
C ARG A 29 -1.93 1.28 -6.50
N SER A 30 -2.91 1.00 -5.65
CA SER A 30 -2.76 1.13 -4.19
C SER A 30 -1.67 0.22 -3.64
N ALA A 31 -1.59 -1.02 -4.13
CA ALA A 31 -0.54 -1.96 -3.73
C ALA A 31 0.86 -1.48 -4.17
N GLN A 32 0.98 -0.96 -5.39
CA GLN A 32 2.22 -0.38 -5.89
C GLN A 32 2.66 0.83 -5.04
N LEU A 33 1.74 1.75 -4.75
CA LEU A 33 2.04 2.92 -3.92
C LEU A 33 2.51 2.55 -2.51
N LEU A 34 1.85 1.55 -1.90
CA LEU A 34 2.28 1.01 -0.61
C LEU A 34 3.67 0.38 -0.70
N ASN A 35 3.95 -0.39 -1.76
CA ASN A 35 5.26 -1.01 -1.99
C ASN A 35 6.37 0.05 -2.06
N GLU A 36 6.19 1.08 -2.88
CA GLU A 36 7.14 2.18 -3.05
C GLU A 36 7.43 2.89 -1.71
N LYS A 37 6.37 3.20 -0.93
CA LYS A 37 6.54 3.84 0.38
C LYS A 37 7.26 2.93 1.38
N MET A 38 6.99 1.63 1.37
CA MET A 38 7.69 0.66 2.23
C MET A 38 9.15 0.48 1.82
N GLU A 39 9.47 0.49 0.53
CA GLU A 39 10.86 0.44 0.03
C GLU A 39 11.65 1.68 0.40
N GLU A 40 11.05 2.86 0.28
CA GLU A 40 11.64 4.14 0.70
C GLU A 40 12.03 4.10 2.19
N ILE A 41 11.10 3.66 3.05
CA ILE A 41 11.35 3.53 4.50
C ILE A 41 12.42 2.47 4.77
N ARG A 42 12.39 1.34 4.06
CA ARG A 42 13.40 0.26 4.19
C ARG A 42 14.80 0.76 3.82
N GLY A 43 14.93 1.59 2.78
CA GLY A 43 16.21 2.11 2.30
C GLY A 43 16.78 3.27 3.12
N GLY A 44 15.92 4.11 3.70
CA GLY A 44 16.31 5.34 4.39
C GLY A 44 16.50 5.23 5.91
N SER A 45 16.16 4.10 6.54
CA SER A 45 16.03 4.02 8.00
C SER A 45 16.78 2.86 8.63
N GLN A 46 17.13 2.99 9.92
CA GLN A 46 17.58 1.86 10.77
C GLN A 46 16.41 1.01 11.28
N ILE A 47 15.21 1.12 10.69
CA ILE A 47 14.02 0.44 11.19
C ILE A 47 14.15 -1.05 10.93
N ILE A 48 14.15 -1.82 12.01
CA ILE A 48 14.17 -3.28 11.96
C ILE A 48 12.74 -3.79 12.07
N GLY A 49 12.30 -4.55 11.08
CA GLY A 49 11.05 -5.30 11.10
C GLY A 49 10.02 -4.83 10.07
N LEU A 50 9.52 -5.78 9.28
CA LEU A 50 8.54 -5.54 8.21
C LEU A 50 7.23 -4.94 8.70
N GLU A 51 6.78 -5.35 9.90
CA GLU A 51 5.54 -4.83 10.51
C GLU A 51 5.65 -3.32 10.79
N ARG A 52 6.79 -2.87 11.34
CA ARG A 52 7.02 -1.44 11.60
C ARG A 52 7.10 -0.63 10.32
N ILE A 53 7.76 -1.17 9.28
CA ILE A 53 7.81 -0.56 7.96
C ILE A 53 6.40 -0.39 7.39
N ALA A 54 5.55 -1.44 7.47
CA ALA A 54 4.17 -1.39 6.98
C ALA A 54 3.33 -0.34 7.73
N VAL A 55 3.41 -0.31 9.07
CA VAL A 55 2.70 0.68 9.89
C VAL A 55 3.13 2.10 9.55
N MET A 56 4.43 2.36 9.39
CA MET A 56 4.91 3.68 9.02
C MET A 56 4.52 4.09 7.61
N ALA A 57 4.56 3.17 6.65
CA ALA A 57 4.09 3.44 5.30
C ALA A 57 2.60 3.80 5.28
N ALA A 58 1.77 3.05 6.01
CA ALA A 58 0.35 3.33 6.14
C ALA A 58 0.07 4.70 6.80
N LEU A 59 0.82 5.05 7.86
CA LEU A 59 0.69 6.35 8.52
C LEU A 59 1.07 7.51 7.60
N ASN A 60 2.14 7.37 6.81
CA ASN A 60 2.56 8.40 5.86
C ASN A 60 1.50 8.61 4.77
N LEU A 61 0.99 7.51 4.18
CA LEU A 61 -0.06 7.60 3.15
C LEU A 61 -1.37 8.21 3.69
N ALA A 62 -1.76 7.86 4.92
CA ALA A 62 -2.92 8.45 5.57
C ALA A 62 -2.73 9.95 5.84
N HIS A 63 -1.51 10.36 6.23
CA HIS A 63 -1.17 11.77 6.41
C HIS A 63 -1.30 12.56 5.10
N ASP A 64 -0.75 12.02 4.00
CA ASP A 64 -0.80 12.64 2.67
C ASP A 64 -2.26 12.81 2.18
N LEU A 65 -3.11 11.80 2.41
CA LEU A 65 -4.54 11.88 2.10
C LEU A 65 -5.23 12.98 2.90
N ILE A 66 -5.07 13.00 4.23
CA ILE A 66 -5.68 14.01 5.11
C ILE A 66 -5.21 15.41 4.72
N GLN A 67 -3.93 15.59 4.39
CA GLN A 67 -3.39 16.88 3.97
C GLN A 67 -4.00 17.35 2.64
N THR A 68 -4.18 16.42 1.69
CA THR A 68 -4.82 16.70 0.40
C THR A 68 -6.27 17.10 0.58
N GLU A 69 -7.02 16.41 1.44
CA GLU A 69 -8.43 16.72 1.76
C GLU A 69 -8.59 18.07 2.47
N GLN A 70 -7.62 18.47 3.31
CA GLN A 70 -7.64 19.76 4.01
C GLN A 70 -7.22 20.95 3.14
N SER A 71 -6.50 20.68 2.04
CA SER A 71 -5.99 21.70 1.13
C SER A 71 -6.88 21.93 -0.10
N ALA A 72 -7.98 21.16 -0.22
CA ALA A 72 -9.01 21.25 -1.26
C ALA A 72 -10.23 22.04 -0.78
#